data_AF-A0ABD0WIW4-F1
#
_entry.id   AF-A0ABD0WIW4-F1
#
_cell.length_a   1.000
_cell.length_b   1.000
_cell.length_c   1.000
_cell.angle_alpha   90.00
_cell.angle_beta   90.00
_cell.angle_gamma   90.00
#
_symmetry.space_group_name_H-M   'P 1'
#
loop_
_entity.id
_entity.type
_entity.pdbx_description
1 polymer ?
#
loop_
_entity_poly.entity_id
_entity_poly.type
_entity_poly.pdbx_seq_one_letter_code
_entity_poly.pdbx_strand_id
1 'polypeptide(L)'
;MHIKAFHYFDFVMAHKLIVWMLVFIPLALCLTDSSIQFASDSLESPTVRSLCKPIPSTLSLCHGVGYVDMRLPNLLGHDSLKEVQQQSAAWLPLISKNCHWDTKRFLCSLFAPVCLPEGPVRPCRELCEAVRDGCKPVMSAFGFPWPEMFNCSLFPNGANLCIPTTTEDTEHSHEERSKGTVICDACSSSAQGGTDIMNNFCNSPYAFKLRIGSVSVEGGDRRVVPLGRSRILRWGGGGAEQAEGVGGAMAYGALWLHNGGTCDCPALEEIFTGEGTGSLAGEWYLGLADTREGRLVLSRLVRWRRGDKDLKKFIRSLLKQPC
;
A
#
# COMPACT_ATOMS: atom_id res chain seq x y z
N MET A 1 29.98 -1.10 23.06
CA MET A 1 28.73 -1.28 23.84
C MET A 1 27.64 -2.04 23.05
N HIS A 2 28.00 -2.89 22.08
CA HIS A 2 27.11 -3.28 20.97
C HIS A 2 26.81 -4.79 20.83
N ILE A 3 27.15 -5.64 21.82
CA ILE A 3 27.10 -7.12 21.66
C ILE A 3 26.20 -7.82 22.71
N LYS A 4 25.59 -7.09 23.67
CA LYS A 4 24.85 -7.73 24.77
C LYS A 4 23.35 -7.96 24.54
N ALA A 5 22.75 -7.43 23.47
CA ALA A 5 21.30 -7.51 23.30
C ALA A 5 20.81 -8.84 22.67
N PHE A 6 21.63 -9.52 21.86
CA PHE A 6 21.17 -10.69 21.09
C PHE A 6 21.47 -12.05 21.75
N HIS A 7 22.48 -12.14 22.63
CA HIS A 7 22.74 -13.38 23.39
C HIS A 7 21.67 -13.71 24.44
N TYR A 8 20.71 -12.81 24.68
CA TYR A 8 19.54 -13.08 25.52
C TYR A 8 18.43 -13.85 24.76
N PHE A 9 18.47 -13.86 23.42
CA PHE A 9 17.39 -14.40 22.60
C PHE A 9 17.39 -15.95 22.53
N ASP A 10 18.56 -16.58 22.61
CA ASP A 10 18.70 -18.05 22.51
C ASP A 10 18.55 -18.80 23.86
N PHE A 11 18.72 -18.12 25.01
CA PHE A 11 18.75 -18.79 26.32
C PHE A 11 17.37 -19.01 26.95
N VAL A 12 16.36 -18.24 26.57
CA VAL A 12 15.04 -18.22 27.26
C VAL A 12 14.09 -19.32 26.74
N MET A 13 14.28 -19.82 25.52
CA MET A 13 13.40 -20.83 24.91
C MET A 13 13.76 -22.27 25.27
N ALA A 14 15.01 -22.55 25.64
CA ALA A 14 15.44 -23.90 26.02
C ALA A 14 15.04 -24.29 27.46
N HIS A 15 14.81 -23.32 28.36
CA HIS A 15 14.57 -23.60 29.78
C HIS A 15 13.11 -23.96 30.12
N LYS A 16 12.14 -23.65 29.25
CA LYS A 16 10.71 -23.94 29.46
C LYS A 16 10.30 -25.37 29.07
N LEU A 17 11.07 -26.08 28.23
CA LEU A 17 10.77 -27.46 27.82
C LEU A 17 11.14 -28.51 28.88
N ILE A 18 12.14 -28.22 29.74
CA ILE A 18 12.63 -29.17 30.76
C ILE A 18 11.72 -29.21 31.99
N VAL A 19 11.08 -28.08 32.33
CA VAL A 19 10.19 -27.99 33.51
C VAL A 19 8.81 -28.59 33.24
N TRP A 20 8.35 -28.61 31.98
CA TRP A 20 7.04 -29.15 31.60
C TRP A 20 6.95 -30.68 31.65
N MET A 21 8.09 -31.37 31.55
CA MET A 21 8.15 -32.84 31.54
C MET A 21 8.19 -33.49 32.94
N LEU A 22 8.31 -32.71 34.02
CA LEU A 22 8.47 -33.24 35.39
C LEU A 22 7.26 -33.01 36.31
N VAL A 23 6.19 -32.37 35.85
CA VAL A 23 5.05 -31.99 36.72
C VAL A 23 3.73 -32.71 36.39
N PHE A 24 3.63 -33.44 35.28
CA PHE A 24 2.39 -34.15 34.94
C PHE A 24 2.60 -35.65 34.76
N ILE A 25 2.22 -36.39 35.82
CA ILE A 25 1.53 -37.69 35.91
C ILE A 25 2.00 -38.38 37.22
N PRO A 26 1.15 -38.99 38.06
CA PRO A 26 -0.33 -39.04 38.10
C PRO A 26 -0.94 -38.73 39.48
N LEU A 27 -2.26 -38.44 39.54
CA LEU A 27 -3.15 -39.28 40.34
C LEU A 27 -4.61 -39.15 39.87
N ALA A 28 -5.19 -40.31 39.60
CA ALA A 28 -6.59 -40.50 39.28
C ALA A 28 -7.46 -40.50 40.56
N LEU A 29 -8.77 -40.35 40.32
CA LEU A 29 -9.94 -40.66 41.18
C LEU A 29 -10.46 -39.56 42.11
N CYS A 30 -11.61 -38.98 41.75
CA CYS A 30 -12.88 -39.25 42.45
C CYS A 30 -14.09 -38.67 41.69
N LEU A 31 -15.23 -39.34 41.83
CA LEU A 31 -16.49 -39.23 41.08
C LEU A 31 -17.56 -38.35 41.78
N THR A 32 -18.58 -37.95 40.99
CA THR A 32 -19.98 -37.54 41.33
C THR A 32 -20.17 -36.15 41.98
N ASP A 33 -21.26 -35.37 41.84
CA ASP A 33 -22.62 -35.53 41.26
C ASP A 33 -23.18 -34.13 40.84
N SER A 34 -24.30 -34.16 40.12
CA SER A 34 -25.08 -33.18 39.37
C SER A 34 -25.61 -31.95 40.12
N SER A 35 -25.75 -30.82 39.40
CA SER A 35 -26.94 -29.94 39.42
C SER A 35 -26.86 -28.90 38.29
N ILE A 36 -27.75 -29.01 37.30
CA ILE A 36 -27.95 -28.01 36.24
C ILE A 36 -28.98 -27.00 36.74
N GLN A 37 -28.61 -25.72 36.77
CA GLN A 37 -29.56 -24.61 36.82
C GLN A 37 -29.29 -23.70 35.61
N PHE A 38 -30.27 -23.65 34.71
CA PHE A 38 -30.33 -22.71 33.60
C PHE A 38 -30.73 -21.33 34.14
N ALA A 39 -29.85 -20.34 33.96
CA ALA A 39 -30.23 -18.94 33.95
C ALA A 39 -29.74 -18.36 32.62
N SER A 40 -30.70 -18.01 31.78
CA SER A 40 -30.51 -17.38 30.48
C SER A 40 -30.04 -15.94 30.65
N ASP A 41 -28.81 -15.66 30.21
CA ASP A 41 -28.44 -14.31 29.78
C ASP A 41 -27.31 -14.37 28.73
N SER A 42 -27.52 -13.64 27.65
CA SER A 42 -26.59 -13.23 26.57
C SER A 42 -25.40 -14.13 26.18
N LEU A 43 -25.47 -14.63 24.94
CA LEU A 43 -24.50 -15.49 24.26
C LEU A 43 -23.18 -14.76 23.92
N GLU A 44 -22.32 -14.47 24.90
CA GLU A 44 -20.88 -14.19 24.68
C GLU A 44 -20.04 -14.94 25.72
N SER A 45 -19.28 -15.95 25.25
CA SER A 45 -18.51 -16.87 26.10
C SER A 45 -17.49 -16.12 26.99
N PRO A 46 -17.47 -16.34 28.33
CA PRO A 46 -16.55 -15.67 29.28
C PRO A 46 -15.06 -15.83 28.95
N THR A 47 -14.72 -16.86 28.16
CA THR A 47 -13.35 -17.19 27.77
C THR A 47 -12.79 -16.31 26.66
N VAL A 48 -13.64 -15.69 25.83
CA VAL A 48 -13.16 -14.80 24.75
C VAL A 48 -12.75 -13.43 25.32
N ARG A 49 -13.56 -12.89 26.25
CA ARG A 49 -13.26 -11.61 26.94
C ARG A 49 -11.99 -11.69 27.80
N SER A 50 -11.64 -12.85 28.35
CA SER A 50 -10.43 -13.01 29.17
C SER A 50 -9.13 -13.00 28.34
N LEU A 51 -9.20 -13.40 27.06
CA LEU A 51 -8.07 -13.50 26.14
C LEU A 51 -7.76 -12.19 25.41
N CYS A 52 -8.74 -11.29 25.32
CA CYS A 52 -8.54 -9.99 24.68
C CYS A 52 -8.06 -8.94 25.68
N LYS A 53 -7.14 -8.09 25.22
CA LYS A 53 -6.54 -7.00 25.99
C LYS A 53 -6.48 -5.74 25.13
N PRO A 54 -6.70 -4.55 25.71
CA PRO A 54 -6.54 -3.31 24.98
C PRO A 54 -5.08 -3.11 24.57
N ILE A 55 -4.87 -2.55 23.38
CA ILE A 55 -3.54 -2.18 22.87
C ILE A 55 -3.11 -0.91 23.60
N PRO A 56 -2.08 -0.97 24.45
CA PRO A 56 -1.65 0.19 25.21
C PRO A 56 -0.87 1.16 24.31
N SER A 57 -0.93 2.46 24.61
CA SER A 57 -0.16 3.50 23.91
C SER A 57 1.35 3.31 23.99
N THR A 58 1.83 2.58 25.00
CA THR A 58 3.23 2.20 25.15
C THR A 58 3.68 1.09 24.18
N LEU A 59 2.75 0.41 23.49
CA LEU A 59 3.08 -0.56 22.45
C LEU A 59 3.33 0.17 21.11
N SER A 60 4.45 0.89 21.01
CA SER A 60 4.74 1.80 19.90
C SER A 60 4.69 1.16 18.51
N LEU A 61 4.95 -0.15 18.40
CA LEU A 61 4.89 -0.87 17.13
C LEU A 61 3.46 -0.91 16.56
N CYS A 62 2.45 -1.11 17.40
CA CYS A 62 1.09 -1.45 16.97
C CYS A 62 -0.01 -0.53 17.49
N HIS A 63 0.34 0.47 18.31
CA HIS A 63 -0.63 1.51 18.67
C HIS A 63 -1.12 2.25 17.40
N GLY A 64 -2.45 2.40 17.28
CA GLY A 64 -3.09 3.07 16.15
C GLY A 64 -3.05 2.29 14.83
N VAL A 65 -2.97 0.96 14.87
CA VAL A 65 -2.90 0.10 13.66
C VAL A 65 -4.27 -0.18 12.99
N GLY A 66 -5.35 0.42 13.49
CA GLY A 66 -6.71 0.31 12.92
C GLY A 66 -7.70 -0.50 13.77
N TYR A 67 -7.26 -1.06 14.88
CA TYR A 67 -8.10 -1.69 15.91
C TYR A 67 -7.53 -1.38 17.30
N VAL A 68 -8.36 -1.55 18.33
CA VAL A 68 -8.04 -1.13 19.71
C VAL A 68 -7.75 -2.29 20.66
N ASP A 69 -8.24 -3.49 20.36
CA ASP A 69 -8.07 -4.69 21.19
C ASP A 69 -7.29 -5.77 20.46
N MET A 70 -6.36 -6.41 21.18
CA MET A 70 -5.54 -7.51 20.69
C MET A 70 -5.76 -8.78 21.51
N ARG A 71 -5.44 -9.94 20.92
CA ARG A 71 -5.52 -11.23 21.60
C ARG A 71 -4.18 -11.63 22.24
N LEU A 72 -4.25 -12.21 23.43
CA LEU A 72 -3.18 -12.97 24.07
C LEU A 72 -3.61 -14.43 24.35
N PRO A 73 -2.69 -15.41 24.29
CA PRO A 73 -1.32 -15.27 23.79
C PRO A 73 -1.32 -14.93 22.29
N ASN A 74 -0.30 -14.20 21.85
CA ASN A 74 -0.17 -13.82 20.44
C ASN A 74 0.42 -14.96 19.59
N LEU A 75 0.61 -14.75 18.28
CA LEU A 75 1.11 -15.78 17.37
C LEU A 75 2.59 -16.16 17.62
N LEU A 76 3.31 -15.40 18.43
CA LEU A 76 4.68 -15.67 18.86
C LEU A 76 4.75 -16.35 20.23
N GLY A 77 3.59 -16.62 20.85
CA GLY A 77 3.49 -17.28 22.14
C GLY A 77 3.68 -16.36 23.35
N HIS A 78 3.74 -15.04 23.16
CA HIS A 78 3.78 -14.10 24.29
C HIS A 78 2.41 -14.05 24.96
N ASP A 79 2.37 -14.24 26.28
CA ASP A 79 1.14 -14.34 27.08
C ASP A 79 0.84 -13.08 27.91
N SER A 80 1.75 -12.10 27.91
CA SER A 80 1.61 -10.86 28.67
C SER A 80 1.93 -9.62 27.83
N LEU A 81 1.20 -8.52 28.09
CA LEU A 81 1.43 -7.24 27.40
C LEU A 81 2.85 -6.71 27.61
N LYS A 82 3.44 -6.93 28.78
CA LYS A 82 4.80 -6.50 29.11
C LYS A 82 5.83 -7.19 28.21
N GLU A 83 5.69 -8.49 28.01
CA GLU A 83 6.56 -9.26 27.10
C GLU A 83 6.40 -8.79 25.66
N VAL A 84 5.16 -8.61 25.19
CA VAL A 84 4.86 -8.09 23.85
C VAL A 84 5.52 -6.72 23.63
N GLN A 85 5.39 -5.80 24.57
CA GLN A 85 6.02 -4.47 24.50
C GLN A 85 7.54 -4.56 24.40
N GLN A 86 8.17 -5.35 25.27
CA GLN A 86 9.61 -5.48 25.30
C GLN A 86 10.17 -6.10 24.01
N GLN A 87 9.54 -7.16 23.52
CA GLN A 87 10.00 -7.89 22.33
C GLN A 87 9.70 -7.14 21.03
N SER A 88 8.55 -6.46 20.94
CA SER A 88 8.19 -5.68 19.75
C SER A 88 9.05 -4.42 19.56
N ALA A 89 9.54 -3.83 20.65
CA ALA A 89 10.38 -2.62 20.58
C ALA A 89 11.67 -2.84 19.79
N ALA A 90 12.22 -4.06 19.78
CA ALA A 90 13.42 -4.42 19.02
C ALA A 90 13.24 -4.27 17.49
N TRP A 91 12.00 -4.23 17.01
CA TRP A 91 11.65 -4.15 15.59
C TRP A 91 11.43 -2.72 15.09
N LEU A 92 11.36 -1.72 15.98
CA LEU A 92 11.17 -0.32 15.61
C LEU A 92 12.24 0.20 14.63
N PRO A 93 13.53 -0.11 14.76
CA PRO A 93 14.54 0.32 13.79
C PRO A 93 14.27 -0.19 12.37
N LEU A 94 13.76 -1.42 12.22
CA LEU A 94 13.43 -1.98 10.90
C LEU A 94 12.24 -1.25 10.29
N ILE A 95 11.21 -0.94 11.09
CA ILE A 95 10.08 -0.10 10.67
C ILE A 95 10.56 1.26 10.18
N SER A 96 11.48 1.90 10.91
CA SER A 96 12.04 3.20 10.50
C SER A 96 12.84 3.15 9.21
N LYS A 97 13.30 1.98 8.76
CA LYS A 97 13.95 1.83 7.44
C LYS A 97 12.97 1.75 6.28
N ASN A 98 11.69 1.52 6.56
CA ASN A 98 10.63 1.47 5.56
C ASN A 98 10.96 0.58 4.35
N CYS A 99 11.57 -0.58 4.61
CA CYS A 99 12.00 -1.54 3.58
C CYS A 99 10.83 -2.16 2.81
N HIS A 100 9.66 -2.23 3.45
CA HIS A 100 8.41 -2.59 2.83
C HIS A 100 7.27 -1.88 3.57
N TRP A 101 6.27 -1.41 2.84
CA TRP A 101 5.16 -0.63 3.39
C TRP A 101 4.25 -1.48 4.31
N ASP A 102 4.08 -2.76 3.99
CA ASP A 102 3.36 -3.73 4.85
C ASP A 102 4.14 -4.19 6.09
N THR A 103 5.38 -3.75 6.32
CA THR A 103 6.21 -4.26 7.43
C THR A 103 5.52 -4.09 8.78
N LYS A 104 4.91 -2.92 9.02
CA LYS A 104 4.17 -2.64 10.27
C LYS A 104 2.97 -3.57 10.41
N ARG A 105 2.22 -3.76 9.33
CA ARG A 105 1.03 -4.61 9.29
C ARG A 105 1.38 -6.08 9.55
N PHE A 106 2.40 -6.59 8.87
CA PHE A 106 2.91 -7.94 9.07
C PHE A 106 3.35 -8.17 10.52
N LEU A 107 4.19 -7.30 11.08
CA LEU A 107 4.64 -7.46 12.46
C LEU A 107 3.48 -7.36 13.47
N CYS A 108 2.54 -6.44 13.27
CA CYS A 108 1.38 -6.32 14.16
C CYS A 108 0.42 -7.49 14.07
N SER A 109 0.30 -8.14 12.91
CA SER A 109 -0.47 -9.40 12.81
C SER A 109 0.07 -10.48 13.74
N LEU A 110 1.39 -10.48 14.00
CA LEU A 110 2.05 -11.47 14.87
C LEU A 110 2.09 -11.01 16.33
N PHE A 111 2.47 -9.76 16.58
CA PHE A 111 2.66 -9.23 17.92
C PHE A 111 1.35 -8.84 18.61
N ALA A 112 0.39 -8.30 17.85
CA ALA A 112 -0.86 -7.76 18.34
C ALA A 112 -2.05 -8.23 17.47
N PRO A 113 -2.29 -9.54 17.31
CA PRO A 113 -3.37 -10.03 16.44
C PRO A 113 -4.74 -9.50 16.89
N VAL A 114 -5.63 -9.26 15.92
CA VAL A 114 -7.00 -8.80 16.17
C VAL A 114 -7.70 -9.76 17.13
N CYS A 115 -8.42 -9.19 18.10
CA CYS A 115 -9.30 -9.95 18.99
C CYS A 115 -10.53 -10.44 18.21
N LEU A 116 -10.53 -11.71 17.81
CA LEU A 116 -11.69 -12.39 17.22
C LEU A 116 -12.08 -13.63 18.04
N PRO A 117 -13.38 -13.98 18.11
CA PRO A 117 -13.86 -15.20 18.76
C PRO A 117 -13.23 -16.48 18.19
N GLU A 118 -13.05 -16.54 16.87
CA GLU A 118 -12.56 -17.69 16.11
C GLU A 118 -11.05 -17.95 16.28
N GLY A 119 -10.33 -17.02 16.91
CA GLY A 119 -8.89 -17.06 17.11
C GLY A 119 -8.11 -16.05 16.27
N PRO A 120 -6.77 -15.98 16.43
CA PRO A 120 -5.95 -15.01 15.72
C PRO A 120 -5.84 -15.37 14.22
N VAL A 121 -6.08 -14.40 13.35
CA VAL A 121 -5.85 -14.54 11.90
C VAL A 121 -4.37 -14.36 11.61
N ARG A 122 -3.77 -15.33 10.92
CA ARG A 122 -2.35 -15.29 10.51
C ARG A 122 -2.14 -14.43 9.26
N PRO A 123 -0.95 -13.85 9.04
CA PRO A 123 -0.60 -13.30 7.74
C PRO A 123 -0.58 -14.40 6.68
N CYS A 124 -0.96 -14.07 5.44
CA CYS A 124 -0.77 -14.98 4.31
C CYS A 124 0.72 -15.15 4.02
N ARG A 125 1.12 -16.28 3.41
CA ARG A 125 2.52 -16.50 3.03
C ARG A 125 3.04 -15.41 2.12
N GLU A 126 2.21 -14.95 1.18
CA GLU A 126 2.55 -13.91 0.21
C GLU A 126 2.90 -12.59 0.91
N LEU A 127 2.17 -12.24 1.99
CA LEU A 127 2.47 -11.07 2.82
C LEU A 127 3.82 -11.20 3.53
N CYS A 128 4.09 -12.37 4.11
CA CYS A 128 5.38 -12.63 4.72
C CYS A 128 6.53 -12.54 3.71
N GLU A 129 6.38 -13.15 2.54
CA GLU A 129 7.42 -13.19 1.51
C GLU A 129 7.71 -11.79 0.96
N ALA A 130 6.68 -10.99 0.68
CA ALA A 130 6.83 -9.61 0.24
C ALA A 130 7.62 -8.76 1.27
N VAL A 131 7.26 -8.85 2.55
CA VAL A 131 7.98 -8.13 3.61
C VAL A 131 9.39 -8.67 3.80
N ARG A 132 9.57 -9.99 3.81
CA ARG A 132 10.89 -10.65 3.90
C ARG A 132 11.80 -10.18 2.79
N ASP A 133 11.34 -10.17 1.55
CA ASP A 133 12.18 -9.89 0.39
C ASP A 133 12.62 -8.42 0.36
N GLY A 134 11.78 -7.49 0.82
CA GLY A 134 12.16 -6.09 1.02
C GLY A 134 13.10 -5.87 2.22
N CYS A 135 12.85 -6.55 3.34
CA CYS A 135 13.50 -6.23 4.62
C CYS A 135 14.71 -7.11 4.95
N LYS A 136 14.80 -8.33 4.42
CA LYS A 136 15.94 -9.24 4.65
C LYS A 136 17.28 -8.65 4.18
N PRO A 137 17.39 -7.99 3.01
CA PRO A 137 18.64 -7.35 2.61
C PRO A 137 19.06 -6.24 3.58
N VAL A 138 18.09 -5.46 4.07
CA VAL A 138 18.33 -4.41 5.08
C VAL A 138 18.85 -5.02 6.38
N MET A 139 18.20 -6.05 6.91
CA MET A 139 18.67 -6.76 8.12
C MET A 139 20.07 -7.35 7.93
N SER A 140 20.33 -7.95 6.77
CA SER A 140 21.62 -8.56 6.42
C SER A 140 22.75 -7.53 6.39
N ALA A 141 22.48 -6.31 5.91
CA ALA A 141 23.44 -5.20 5.92
C ALA A 141 23.86 -4.77 7.33
N PHE A 142 23.03 -5.04 8.35
CA PHE A 142 23.35 -4.83 9.76
C PHE A 142 23.81 -6.12 10.48
N GLY A 143 24.04 -7.21 9.75
CA GLY A 143 24.54 -8.48 10.29
C GLY A 143 23.47 -9.36 10.94
N PHE A 144 22.18 -9.11 10.69
CA PHE A 144 21.07 -9.89 11.24
C PHE A 144 20.41 -10.75 10.16
N PRO A 145 20.24 -12.07 10.38
CA PRO A 145 19.47 -12.91 9.48
C PRO A 145 17.96 -12.66 9.65
N TRP A 146 17.18 -13.10 8.66
CA TRP A 146 15.72 -13.18 8.80
C TRP A 146 15.37 -14.27 9.82
N PRO A 147 14.66 -13.99 10.93
CA PRO A 147 14.45 -14.99 11.99
C PRO A 147 13.51 -16.12 11.60
N GLU A 148 13.76 -17.29 12.18
CA GLU A 148 12.96 -18.50 11.93
C GLU A 148 11.51 -18.36 12.40
N MET A 149 11.25 -17.56 13.43
CA MET A 149 9.87 -17.26 13.88
C MET A 149 9.04 -16.53 12.81
N PHE A 150 9.69 -15.95 11.80
CA PHE A 150 9.06 -15.32 10.64
C PHE A 150 9.28 -16.13 9.36
N ASN A 151 9.59 -17.43 9.46
CA ASN A 151 9.69 -18.30 8.29
C ASN A 151 8.33 -18.36 7.58
N CYS A 152 8.29 -17.88 6.34
CA CYS A 152 7.04 -17.75 5.58
C CYS A 152 6.35 -19.09 5.30
N SER A 153 7.09 -20.21 5.38
CA SER A 153 6.53 -21.56 5.27
C SER A 153 5.56 -21.90 6.41
N LEU A 154 5.63 -21.20 7.55
CA LEU A 154 4.72 -21.34 8.70
C LEU A 154 3.34 -20.72 8.46
N PHE A 155 3.20 -19.91 7.41
CA PHE A 155 1.97 -19.20 7.08
C PHE A 155 1.19 -19.90 5.95
N PRO A 156 -0.15 -19.79 5.96
CA PRO A 156 -1.01 -20.43 4.97
C PRO A 156 -0.88 -19.82 3.58
N ASN A 157 -1.11 -20.64 2.56
CA ASN A 157 -1.29 -20.22 1.16
C ASN A 157 -2.76 -20.40 0.79
N GLY A 158 -3.41 -19.36 0.25
CA GLY A 158 -4.61 -19.37 -0.63
C GLY A 158 -5.90 -20.11 -0.21
N ALA A 159 -5.87 -21.02 0.75
CA ALA A 159 -6.96 -21.92 1.10
C ALA A 159 -7.52 -21.69 2.51
N ASN A 160 -6.79 -20.98 3.38
CA ASN A 160 -7.25 -20.62 4.72
C ASN A 160 -7.36 -19.10 4.84
N LEU A 161 -8.31 -18.62 5.66
CA LEU A 161 -8.43 -17.19 5.98
C LEU A 161 -7.11 -16.66 6.54
N CYS A 162 -6.55 -15.66 5.87
CA CYS A 162 -5.30 -15.02 6.26
C CYS A 162 -5.29 -13.55 5.83
N ILE A 163 -4.37 -12.76 6.41
CA ILE A 163 -4.22 -11.34 6.10
C ILE A 163 -3.38 -11.22 4.81
N PRO A 164 -3.96 -10.77 3.69
CA PRO A 164 -3.24 -10.68 2.43
C PRO A 164 -2.26 -9.51 2.44
N THR A 165 -1.31 -9.52 1.50
CA THR A 165 -0.64 -8.28 1.07
C THR A 165 -1.71 -7.27 0.75
N THR A 166 -1.53 -6.01 1.14
CA THR A 166 -2.41 -4.97 0.60
C THR A 166 -2.01 -4.83 -0.86
N THR A 167 -2.66 -5.58 -1.74
CA THR A 167 -2.63 -5.25 -3.16
C THR A 167 -3.44 -3.97 -3.27
N GLU A 168 -2.89 -2.90 -3.84
CA GLU A 168 -3.77 -1.94 -4.51
C GLU A 168 -4.65 -2.76 -5.46
N ASP A 169 -5.96 -2.67 -5.28
CA ASP A 169 -7.00 -3.53 -5.82
C ASP A 169 -6.63 -4.26 -7.12
N THR A 170 -6.35 -5.56 -7.01
CA THR A 170 -6.42 -6.49 -8.13
C THR A 170 -7.00 -7.80 -7.63
N GLU A 171 -8.32 -7.82 -7.48
CA GLU A 171 -9.08 -9.06 -7.62
C GLU A 171 -8.87 -9.58 -9.04
N HIS A 172 -8.06 -10.62 -9.21
CA HIS A 172 -8.49 -11.91 -9.77
C HIS A 172 -7.34 -12.91 -9.73
N SER A 173 -7.61 -14.04 -9.09
CA SER A 173 -6.80 -15.24 -9.08
C SER A 173 -6.53 -15.75 -10.49
N HIS A 174 -5.25 -15.93 -10.82
CA HIS A 174 -4.61 -17.11 -11.43
C HIS A 174 -3.32 -16.68 -12.14
N GLU A 175 -2.28 -17.48 -11.92
CA GLU A 175 -0.95 -17.43 -12.51
C GLU A 175 -0.84 -16.69 -13.86
N GLU A 176 0.01 -15.66 -13.93
CA GLU A 176 1.26 -15.76 -14.69
C GLU A 176 2.22 -14.63 -14.28
N ARG A 177 3.47 -15.04 -14.14
CA ARG A 177 4.63 -14.20 -13.83
C ARG A 177 4.84 -13.17 -14.95
N SER A 178 4.30 -11.97 -14.77
CA SER A 178 4.59 -10.83 -15.64
C SER A 178 5.23 -9.71 -14.83
N LYS A 179 6.49 -9.44 -15.17
CA LYS A 179 7.32 -8.31 -14.78
C LYS A 179 6.48 -7.03 -14.60
N GLY A 180 6.13 -6.69 -13.36
CA GLY A 180 5.31 -5.50 -13.08
C GLY A 180 6.05 -4.25 -13.51
N THR A 181 5.51 -3.51 -14.48
CA THR A 181 6.06 -2.20 -14.83
C THR A 181 5.52 -1.14 -13.88
N VAL A 182 6.43 -0.32 -13.35
CA VAL A 182 6.09 0.84 -12.51
C VAL A 182 5.28 1.82 -13.35
N ILE A 183 4.04 2.16 -12.99
CA ILE A 183 3.24 3.16 -13.73
C ILE A 183 3.56 4.57 -13.22
N CYS A 184 3.70 5.55 -14.12
CA CYS A 184 3.95 6.94 -13.76
C CYS A 184 2.76 7.53 -12.98
N ASP A 185 3.01 8.30 -11.93
CA ASP A 185 1.98 8.97 -11.11
C ASP A 185 0.99 9.78 -11.96
N ALA A 186 1.49 10.46 -13.00
CA ALA A 186 0.66 11.23 -13.92
C ALA A 186 -0.29 10.39 -14.78
N CYS A 187 -0.06 9.07 -14.87
CA CYS A 187 -0.75 8.13 -15.75
C CYS A 187 -1.44 6.97 -15.01
N SER A 188 -1.43 6.95 -13.67
CA SER A 188 -2.01 5.87 -12.87
C SER A 188 -3.50 5.65 -13.14
N SER A 189 -3.90 4.41 -13.46
CA SER A 189 -5.27 4.02 -13.89
C SER A 189 -6.35 4.11 -12.81
N SER A 190 -5.98 4.35 -11.55
CA SER A 190 -6.90 4.82 -10.48
C SER A 190 -7.58 6.16 -10.82
N ALA A 191 -7.22 6.76 -11.96
CA ALA A 191 -7.78 7.97 -12.58
C ALA A 191 -9.23 7.96 -13.05
N GLN A 192 -9.97 6.85 -13.01
CA GLN A 192 -11.38 6.88 -13.42
C GLN A 192 -12.31 7.35 -12.30
N GLY A 193 -11.79 7.57 -11.08
CA GLY A 193 -12.48 8.30 -10.03
C GLY A 193 -12.57 9.80 -10.38
N GLY A 194 -13.77 10.33 -10.55
CA GLY A 194 -14.00 11.76 -10.80
C GLY A 194 -13.43 12.68 -9.69
N THR A 195 -13.18 12.16 -8.48
CA THR A 195 -12.62 12.91 -7.36
C THR A 195 -11.15 13.31 -7.56
N ASP A 196 -10.33 12.45 -8.16
CA ASP A 196 -8.90 12.71 -8.31
C ASP A 196 -8.60 13.68 -9.44
N ILE A 197 -9.37 13.61 -10.53
CA ILE A 197 -9.29 14.59 -11.61
C ILE A 197 -9.76 15.95 -11.08
N MET A 198 -10.81 16.02 -10.26
CA MET A 198 -11.27 17.26 -9.62
C MET A 198 -10.16 17.90 -8.76
N ASN A 199 -9.56 17.12 -7.84
CA ASN A 199 -8.52 17.63 -6.94
C ASN A 199 -7.28 18.11 -7.71
N ASN A 200 -6.81 17.32 -8.69
CA ASN A 200 -5.68 17.73 -9.51
C ASN A 200 -6.01 18.93 -10.41
N PHE A 201 -7.24 19.03 -10.91
CA PHE A 201 -7.68 20.16 -11.72
C PHE A 201 -7.69 21.45 -10.90
N CYS A 202 -8.08 21.39 -9.61
CA CYS A 202 -8.04 22.54 -8.71
C CYS A 202 -6.63 22.97 -8.31
N ASN A 203 -5.73 22.01 -8.14
CA ASN A 203 -4.36 22.27 -7.67
C ASN A 203 -3.36 22.55 -8.79
N SER A 204 -3.70 22.21 -10.05
CA SER A 204 -2.80 22.43 -11.19
C SER A 204 -3.04 23.84 -11.78
N PRO A 205 -2.00 24.69 -11.88
CA PRO A 205 -2.15 26.02 -12.45
C PRO A 205 -2.45 26.00 -13.95
N TYR A 206 -2.19 24.89 -14.64
CA TYR A 206 -2.45 24.74 -16.07
C TYR A 206 -3.30 23.52 -16.35
N ALA A 207 -4.34 23.69 -17.16
CA ALA A 207 -5.06 22.59 -17.77
C ALA A 207 -5.14 22.79 -19.28
N PHE A 208 -4.75 21.78 -20.05
CA PHE A 208 -4.71 21.84 -21.51
C PHE A 208 -5.57 20.74 -22.12
N LYS A 209 -6.26 21.08 -23.19
CA LYS A 209 -6.75 20.13 -24.17
C LYS A 209 -5.79 20.15 -25.36
N LEU A 210 -5.05 19.06 -25.55
CA LEU A 210 -4.04 18.97 -26.59
C LEU A 210 -4.14 17.65 -27.37
N ARG A 211 -3.46 17.61 -28.52
CA ARG A 211 -3.09 16.37 -29.19
C ARG A 211 -1.61 16.14 -28.97
N ILE A 212 -1.17 14.90 -28.92
CA ILE A 212 0.23 14.55 -28.75
C ILE A 212 0.79 14.16 -30.13
N GLY A 213 1.94 14.72 -30.49
CA GLY A 213 2.61 14.47 -31.77
C GLY A 213 3.74 13.48 -31.65
N SER A 214 4.62 13.69 -30.66
CA SER A 214 5.73 12.78 -30.39
C SER A 214 6.02 12.68 -28.90
N VAL A 215 6.58 11.55 -28.50
CA VAL A 215 7.08 11.29 -27.15
C VAL A 215 8.50 10.76 -27.28
N SER A 216 9.40 11.30 -26.46
CA SER A 216 10.80 10.88 -26.41
C SER A 216 11.27 10.84 -24.96
N VAL A 217 12.34 10.11 -24.66
CA VAL A 217 12.95 10.10 -23.32
C VAL A 217 14.20 10.96 -23.37
N GLU A 218 14.27 11.97 -22.51
CA GLU A 218 15.39 12.90 -22.40
C GLU A 218 15.79 13.03 -20.92
N GLY A 219 17.02 12.64 -20.57
CA GLY A 219 17.54 12.80 -19.20
C GLY A 219 16.81 12.00 -18.11
N GLY A 220 16.12 10.91 -18.47
CA GLY A 220 15.32 10.11 -17.54
C GLY A 220 13.84 10.52 -17.44
N ASP A 221 13.47 11.66 -18.03
CA ASP A 221 12.08 12.13 -18.13
C ASP A 221 11.49 11.79 -19.51
N ARG A 222 10.17 11.62 -19.60
CA ARG A 222 9.47 11.54 -20.90
C ARG A 222 9.07 12.94 -21.35
N ARG A 223 9.61 13.37 -22.49
CA ARG A 223 9.24 14.61 -23.18
C ARG A 223 8.07 14.36 -24.12
N VAL A 224 6.98 15.08 -23.92
CA VAL A 224 5.72 15.00 -24.67
C VAL A 224 5.55 16.27 -25.50
N VAL A 225 5.62 16.15 -26.82
CA VAL A 225 5.49 17.28 -27.75
C VAL A 225 4.06 17.34 -28.28
N PRO A 226 3.33 18.46 -28.06
CA PRO A 226 1.98 18.58 -28.58
C PRO A 226 1.95 18.71 -30.12
N LEU A 227 0.85 18.26 -30.73
CA LEU A 227 0.58 18.35 -32.15
C LEU A 227 -0.49 19.41 -32.44
N GLY A 228 -0.14 20.42 -33.23
CA GLY A 228 -1.05 21.48 -33.62
C GLY A 228 -1.45 22.40 -32.45
N ARG A 229 -2.57 23.12 -32.57
CA ARG A 229 -3.02 24.08 -31.54
C ARG A 229 -3.59 23.36 -30.31
N SER A 230 -2.99 23.61 -29.15
CA SER A 230 -3.54 23.24 -27.83
C SER A 230 -4.49 24.32 -27.31
N ARG A 231 -5.61 23.92 -26.68
CA ARG A 231 -6.53 24.85 -25.99
C ARG A 231 -6.23 24.86 -24.50
N ILE A 232 -6.03 26.05 -23.94
CA ILE A 232 -5.99 26.23 -22.48
C ILE A 232 -7.43 26.12 -21.97
N LEU A 233 -7.63 25.22 -21.01
CA LEU A 233 -8.87 25.04 -20.28
C LEU A 233 -8.87 25.84 -18.98
N ARG A 234 -7.70 25.96 -18.34
CA ARG A 234 -7.50 26.75 -17.12
C ARG A 234 -6.09 27.32 -17.04
N TRP A 235 -5.99 28.51 -16.47
CA TRP A 235 -4.76 29.19 -16.10
C TRP A 235 -4.84 29.69 -14.65
N GLY A 236 -3.79 29.53 -13.85
CA GLY A 236 -3.74 29.92 -12.44
C GLY A 236 -3.74 31.44 -12.21
N GLY A 237 -3.42 32.23 -13.23
CA GLY A 237 -3.44 33.70 -13.18
C GLY A 237 -4.70 34.35 -13.77
N GLY A 238 -5.78 33.60 -14.03
CA GLY A 238 -7.02 34.15 -14.59
C GLY A 238 -7.84 33.20 -15.48
N GLY A 239 -8.95 33.69 -16.03
CA GLY A 239 -9.83 32.91 -16.91
C GLY A 239 -9.18 32.55 -18.27
N ALA A 240 -9.77 31.59 -18.99
CA ALA A 240 -9.28 31.14 -20.30
C ALA A 240 -9.17 32.27 -21.35
N GLU A 241 -9.94 33.35 -21.19
CA GLU A 241 -9.91 34.54 -22.05
C GLU A 241 -8.65 35.41 -21.85
N GLN A 242 -8.02 35.38 -20.68
CA GLN A 242 -6.79 36.15 -20.39
C GLN A 242 -5.50 35.40 -20.77
N ALA A 243 -5.62 34.14 -21.18
CA ALA A 243 -4.48 33.26 -21.50
C ALA A 243 -4.08 33.29 -23.00
N GLU A 244 -4.81 34.04 -23.86
CA GLU A 244 -4.48 34.16 -25.29
C GLU A 244 -3.08 34.78 -25.54
N GLY A 245 -2.58 35.60 -24.60
CA GLY A 245 -1.25 36.22 -24.68
C GLY A 245 -0.08 35.35 -24.17
N VAL A 246 -0.36 34.31 -23.37
CA VAL A 246 0.68 33.44 -22.78
C VAL A 246 1.01 32.25 -23.70
N GLY A 247 0.10 31.94 -24.62
CA GLY A 247 0.21 30.80 -25.51
C GLY A 247 -0.04 29.47 -24.78
N GLY A 248 -0.69 28.53 -25.46
CA GLY A 248 -0.98 27.21 -24.90
C GLY A 248 0.27 26.37 -24.62
N ALA A 249 0.09 25.07 -24.37
CA ALA A 249 1.21 24.13 -24.18
C ALA A 249 2.27 24.20 -25.31
N MET A 250 1.86 24.61 -26.51
CA MET A 250 2.77 24.85 -27.65
C MET A 250 3.78 25.98 -27.44
N ALA A 251 3.47 27.01 -26.64
CA ALA A 251 4.41 28.08 -26.32
C ALA A 251 5.61 27.60 -25.49
N TYR A 252 5.42 26.50 -24.76
CA TYR A 252 6.45 25.86 -23.95
C TYR A 252 7.24 24.79 -24.72
N GLY A 253 6.87 24.50 -25.97
CA GLY A 253 7.52 23.54 -26.86
C GLY A 253 7.39 22.06 -26.48
N ALA A 254 7.29 21.73 -25.19
CA ALA A 254 7.09 20.38 -24.67
C ALA A 254 6.50 20.39 -23.25
N LEU A 255 5.79 19.32 -22.90
CA LEU A 255 5.46 18.98 -21.52
C LEU A 255 6.30 17.78 -21.07
N TRP A 256 6.52 17.65 -19.77
CA TRP A 256 7.45 16.69 -19.20
C TRP A 256 6.75 15.76 -18.21
N LEU A 257 7.02 14.46 -18.31
CA LEU A 257 6.69 13.47 -17.29
C LEU A 257 7.95 13.17 -16.50
N HIS A 258 7.95 13.59 -15.24
CA HIS A 258 9.07 13.35 -14.34
C HIS A 258 9.28 11.85 -14.11
N ASN A 259 10.53 11.39 -14.18
CA ASN A 259 10.94 9.98 -14.13
C ASN A 259 10.26 9.10 -15.20
N GLY A 260 9.68 9.72 -16.24
CA GLY A 260 8.96 9.03 -17.31
C GLY A 260 9.79 7.96 -18.02
N GLY A 261 11.12 8.08 -18.06
CA GLY A 261 11.98 7.05 -18.66
C GLY A 261 12.05 5.73 -17.86
N THR A 262 11.58 5.74 -16.61
CA THR A 262 11.64 4.60 -15.67
C THR A 262 10.27 4.04 -15.30
N CYS A 263 9.20 4.68 -15.76
CA CYS A 263 7.82 4.28 -15.51
C CYS A 263 7.01 4.20 -16.81
N ASP A 264 6.02 3.34 -16.81
CA ASP A 264 5.04 3.11 -17.86
C ASP A 264 3.90 4.11 -17.75
N CYS A 265 3.39 4.52 -18.91
CA CYS A 265 2.29 5.46 -18.99
C CYS A 265 1.29 4.90 -20.01
N PRO A 266 0.26 4.17 -19.56
CA PRO A 266 -0.73 3.55 -20.45
C PRO A 266 -1.45 4.55 -21.36
N ALA A 267 -1.57 5.82 -20.93
CA ALA A 267 -2.10 6.90 -21.75
C ALA A 267 -1.25 7.21 -23.00
N LEU A 268 0.04 6.81 -23.00
CA LEU A 268 1.03 7.03 -24.05
C LEU A 268 1.52 5.73 -24.72
N GLU A 269 1.23 4.55 -24.18
CA GLU A 269 1.81 3.27 -24.64
C GLU A 269 1.29 2.77 -25.99
N GLU A 270 0.10 3.17 -26.42
CA GLU A 270 -0.38 2.87 -27.78
C GLU A 270 0.49 3.54 -28.90
N ILE A 271 1.53 4.30 -28.55
CA ILE A 271 2.49 4.93 -29.49
C ILE A 271 3.58 3.93 -29.97
N PHE A 272 3.85 2.85 -29.22
CA PHE A 272 5.10 2.08 -29.34
C PHE A 272 5.00 0.67 -29.94
N THR A 273 3.82 0.18 -30.34
CA THR A 273 3.75 -1.04 -31.15
C THR A 273 4.23 -0.73 -32.56
N GLY A 274 5.55 -0.83 -32.77
CA GLY A 274 6.14 -0.89 -34.10
C GLY A 274 5.49 -2.03 -34.88
N GLU A 275 5.25 -1.76 -36.17
CA GLU A 275 4.57 -2.62 -37.16
C GLU A 275 3.03 -2.56 -37.14
N GLY A 276 2.50 -1.73 -38.06
CA GLY A 276 1.12 -1.88 -38.57
C GLY A 276 0.10 -0.86 -38.07
N THR A 277 0.03 0.30 -38.75
CA THR A 277 -1.17 1.16 -38.89
C THR A 277 -2.08 1.34 -37.65
N GLY A 278 -1.56 1.94 -36.58
CA GLY A 278 -2.36 2.53 -35.50
C GLY A 278 -2.11 4.03 -35.41
N SER A 279 -2.84 4.85 -36.17
CA SER A 279 -2.64 6.30 -36.22
C SER A 279 -3.21 6.99 -34.97
N LEU A 280 -2.35 7.25 -33.98
CA LEU A 280 -2.63 8.16 -32.85
C LEU A 280 -2.56 9.65 -33.23
N ALA A 281 -2.35 9.98 -34.52
CA ALA A 281 -2.40 11.33 -35.04
C ALA A 281 -3.85 11.86 -35.04
N GLY A 282 -4.44 12.05 -33.86
CA GLY A 282 -5.81 12.50 -33.79
C GLY A 282 -6.51 12.54 -32.44
N GLU A 283 -6.02 11.82 -31.44
CA GLU A 283 -6.72 11.72 -30.15
C GLU A 283 -6.49 12.96 -29.29
N TRP A 284 -7.54 13.38 -28.59
CA TRP A 284 -7.46 14.49 -27.64
C TRP A 284 -7.00 13.96 -26.28
N TYR A 285 -6.26 14.78 -25.55
CA TYR A 285 -5.79 14.52 -24.21
C TYR A 285 -6.12 15.72 -23.32
N LEU A 286 -6.44 15.44 -22.06
CA LEU A 286 -6.44 16.41 -20.97
C LEU A 286 -5.09 16.28 -20.26
N GLY A 287 -4.27 17.33 -20.35
CA GLY A 287 -3.02 17.44 -19.60
C GLY A 287 -3.17 18.48 -18.50
N LEU A 288 -2.97 18.07 -17.25
CA LEU A 288 -2.81 18.97 -16.11
C LEU A 288 -1.33 19.13 -15.86
N ALA A 289 -0.89 20.37 -15.67
CA ALA A 289 0.53 20.66 -15.53
C ALA A 289 0.79 21.75 -14.50
N ASP A 290 2.00 21.69 -13.98
CA ASP A 290 2.57 22.67 -13.06
C ASP A 290 3.91 23.17 -13.61
N THR A 291 4.31 24.37 -13.20
CA THR A 291 5.61 24.94 -13.58
C THR A 291 6.65 24.54 -12.55
N ARG A 292 7.63 23.71 -12.96
CA ARG A 292 8.78 23.34 -12.12
C ARG A 292 10.07 23.70 -12.86
N GLU A 293 10.91 24.50 -12.24
CA GLU A 293 12.22 24.91 -12.79
C GLU A 293 12.13 25.50 -14.22
N GLY A 294 11.06 26.26 -14.50
CA GLY A 294 10.82 26.85 -15.83
C GLY A 294 10.29 25.88 -16.90
N ARG A 295 9.99 24.62 -16.54
CA ARG A 295 9.37 23.61 -17.42
C ARG A 295 7.93 23.33 -17.00
N LEU A 296 7.09 22.94 -17.96
CA LEU A 296 5.77 22.40 -17.66
C LEU A 296 5.85 20.90 -17.40
N VAL A 297 5.61 20.50 -16.16
CA VAL A 297 5.60 19.10 -15.71
C VAL A 297 4.15 18.64 -15.59
N LEU A 298 3.83 17.54 -16.24
CA LEU A 298 2.50 16.92 -16.20
C LEU A 298 2.26 16.30 -14.83
N SER A 299 1.26 16.81 -14.12
CA SER A 299 0.72 16.19 -12.90
C SER A 299 -0.32 15.12 -13.24
N ARG A 300 -1.03 15.27 -14.37
CA ARG A 300 -2.01 14.29 -14.85
C ARG A 300 -2.11 14.29 -16.36
N LEU A 301 -2.24 13.10 -16.95
CA LEU A 301 -2.52 12.94 -18.37
C LEU A 301 -3.64 11.93 -18.58
N VAL A 302 -4.77 12.40 -19.12
CA VAL A 302 -5.97 11.58 -19.35
C VAL A 302 -6.35 11.61 -20.83
N ARG A 303 -6.65 10.44 -21.40
CA ARG A 303 -7.13 10.32 -22.78
C ARG A 303 -8.57 10.83 -22.88
N TRP A 304 -8.82 11.74 -23.82
CA TRP A 304 -10.12 12.33 -24.09
C TRP A 304 -10.73 11.71 -25.35
N ARG A 305 -11.41 10.57 -25.19
CA ARG A 305 -12.09 9.88 -26.30
C ARG A 305 -13.34 10.65 -26.77
N ARG A 306 -13.62 10.64 -28.07
CA ARG A 306 -14.79 11.34 -28.65
C ARG A 306 -16.14 10.81 -28.15
N GLY A 307 -16.23 9.53 -27.77
CA GLY A 307 -17.45 8.88 -27.29
C GLY A 307 -17.74 9.07 -25.79
N ASP A 308 -16.78 9.57 -25.02
CA ASP A 308 -16.88 9.66 -23.56
C ASP A 308 -17.74 10.86 -23.14
N LYS A 309 -19.05 10.62 -22.97
CA LYS A 309 -20.03 11.64 -22.59
C LYS A 309 -19.86 12.06 -21.14
N ASP A 310 -19.44 11.15 -20.27
CA ASP A 310 -19.30 11.37 -18.83
C ASP A 310 -18.09 12.25 -18.54
N LEU A 311 -16.92 11.95 -19.13
CA LEU A 311 -15.74 12.81 -19.03
C LEU A 311 -16.01 14.21 -19.59
N LYS A 312 -16.73 14.32 -20.72
CA LYS A 312 -17.13 15.63 -21.27
C LYS A 312 -18.06 16.39 -20.35
N LYS A 313 -19.00 15.73 -19.67
CA LYS A 313 -19.94 16.36 -18.74
C LYS A 313 -19.20 16.80 -17.47
N PHE A 314 -18.32 15.94 -16.98
CA PHE A 314 -17.46 16.17 -15.84
C PHE A 314 -16.50 17.35 -16.06
N ILE A 315 -15.75 17.40 -17.16
CA ILE A 315 -14.86 18.53 -17.46
C ILE A 315 -15.65 19.83 -17.67
N ARG A 316 -16.84 19.77 -18.28
CA ARG A 316 -17.72 20.96 -18.36
C ARG A 316 -18.21 21.43 -17.00
N SER A 317 -18.36 20.52 -16.03
CA SER A 317 -18.66 20.86 -14.63
C SER A 317 -17.45 21.51 -13.95
N LEU A 318 -16.26 20.93 -14.14
CA LEU A 318 -14.99 21.48 -13.63
C LEU A 318 -14.75 22.92 -14.09
N LEU A 319 -15.00 23.20 -15.37
CA LEU A 319 -14.80 24.54 -15.94
C LEU A 319 -15.81 25.58 -15.43
N LYS A 320 -16.92 25.14 -14.83
CA LYS A 320 -17.96 26.02 -14.29
C LYS A 320 -17.85 26.24 -12.79
N GLN A 321 -17.18 25.34 -12.09
CA GLN A 321 -16.97 25.45 -10.65
C GLN A 321 -15.73 26.31 -10.37
N PRO A 322 -15.83 27.27 -9.44
CA PRO A 322 -14.63 27.91 -8.92
C PRO A 322 -13.85 26.86 -8.13
N CYS A 323 -12.57 26.77 -8.46
CA CYS A 323 -11.55 26.40 -7.50
C CYS A 323 -11.11 27.70 -6.80
#